data_AF-A0A2J8QA66-F1
#
_entry.id   AF-A0A2J8QA66-F1
#
_cell.length_a   1.000
_cell.length_b   1.000
_cell.length_c   1.000
_cell.angle_alpha   90.00
_cell.angle_beta   90.00
_cell.angle_gamma   90.00
#
_symmetry.space_group_name_H-M   'P 1'
#
loop_
_entity.id
_entity.type
_entity.pdbx_description
1 polymer ?
#
loop_
_entity_poly.entity_id
_entity_poly.type
_entity_poly.pdbx_seq_one_letter_code
_entity_poly.pdbx_strand_id
1 'polypeptide(L)'
;MAAIGRGRSLKNLRVRGRNDSGEENVPLDLTREPSDNLREILQNVARLQGVSNMRKLGHLNNFTKLLCDIGHSEEKLGFNYEDIIICLRLALLNEAKEVRAAGLRALRYLIQDSSILQKVLKLKVDYLIARCIDIQQSNEVERTQALRLVRKMITVNASLFPSSVTNSLIAVGNDGLQERDRMVRACIAIICELALQNPEVVALRGGLNTILKNVIDCQLSRINEALITTILHLLNHPKTRQYVRADVELENFSTLY
;
A
#
# COMPACT_ATOMS: atom_id res chain seq x y z
N MET A 1 -47.23 -23.40 -25.66
CA MET A 1 -46.26 -23.03 -26.71
C MET A 1 -45.99 -21.52 -26.61
N ALA A 2 -44.70 -21.14 -26.64
CA ALA A 2 -44.10 -19.82 -26.97
C ALA A 2 -44.65 -18.56 -26.24
N ALA A 3 -43.89 -17.85 -25.38
CA ALA A 3 -42.71 -16.99 -25.63
C ALA A 3 -43.03 -15.91 -26.71
N ILE A 4 -42.88 -14.59 -26.52
CA ILE A 4 -41.69 -13.75 -26.27
C ILE A 4 -42.26 -12.31 -26.09
N GLY A 5 -41.95 -11.54 -25.03
CA GLY A 5 -40.81 -10.61 -24.98
C GLY A 5 -41.27 -9.13 -24.95
N ARG A 6 -41.57 -8.60 -23.76
CA ARG A 6 -41.68 -7.14 -23.55
C ARG A 6 -40.28 -6.56 -23.30
N GLY A 7 -39.71 -5.93 -24.32
CA GLY A 7 -38.48 -5.16 -24.20
C GLY A 7 -38.69 -3.95 -23.27
N ARG A 8 -38.19 -4.03 -22.04
CA ARG A 8 -37.94 -2.86 -21.19
C ARG A 8 -36.49 -2.44 -21.43
N SER A 9 -36.31 -1.31 -22.10
CA SER A 9 -35.02 -0.65 -22.31
C SER A 9 -34.35 -0.40 -20.96
N LEU A 10 -33.22 -1.06 -20.75
CA LEU A 10 -32.41 -0.98 -19.54
C LEU A 10 -31.41 0.16 -19.68
N LYS A 11 -31.52 1.11 -18.74
CA LYS A 11 -30.41 1.76 -18.05
C LYS A 11 -29.46 2.60 -18.92
N ASN A 12 -29.76 3.89 -18.96
CA ASN A 12 -28.73 4.95 -18.92
C ASN A 12 -27.88 4.76 -17.65
N LEU A 13 -26.85 3.92 -17.74
CA LEU A 13 -25.74 3.91 -16.81
C LEU A 13 -24.98 5.22 -17.04
N ARG A 14 -25.25 6.20 -16.18
CA ARG A 14 -24.38 7.36 -15.96
C ARG A 14 -22.96 6.84 -15.74
N VAL A 15 -22.14 6.95 -16.76
CA VAL A 15 -20.68 6.87 -16.66
C VAL A 15 -20.28 7.94 -15.66
N ARG A 16 -20.01 7.49 -14.42
CA ARG A 16 -19.46 8.32 -13.35
C ARG A 16 -18.16 8.90 -13.89
N GLY A 17 -18.17 10.22 -14.11
CA GLY A 17 -17.08 10.97 -14.71
C GLY A 17 -15.74 10.55 -14.14
N ARG A 18 -14.90 9.99 -15.00
CA ARG A 18 -13.45 10.12 -14.82
C ARG A 18 -13.21 11.62 -14.87
N ASN A 19 -12.77 12.20 -13.75
CA ASN A 19 -12.19 13.54 -13.76
C ASN A 19 -10.93 13.46 -14.61
N ASP A 20 -11.11 13.61 -15.91
CA ASP A 20 -10.06 13.82 -16.90
C ASP A 20 -9.57 15.26 -16.68
N SER A 21 -8.77 15.41 -15.63
CA SER A 21 -8.23 16.70 -15.20
C SER A 21 -7.05 17.00 -16.11
N GLY A 22 -7.37 17.55 -17.29
CA GLY A 22 -6.46 18.21 -18.24
C GLY A 22 -5.00 17.78 -18.11
N GLU A 23 -4.69 16.54 -18.50
CA GLU A 23 -3.31 16.07 -18.53
C GLU A 23 -2.51 17.01 -19.45
N GLU A 24 -1.66 17.87 -18.87
CA GLU A 24 -0.47 18.34 -19.56
C GLU A 24 0.35 17.08 -19.85
N ASN A 25 0.03 16.43 -20.97
CA ASN A 25 0.56 15.13 -21.33
C ASN A 25 2.06 15.29 -21.54
N VAL A 26 2.83 14.92 -20.51
CA VAL A 26 4.27 14.78 -20.65
C VAL A 26 4.49 13.62 -21.62
N PRO A 27 4.96 13.87 -22.87
CA PRO A 27 5.13 12.80 -23.83
C PRO A 27 6.21 11.83 -23.35
N LEU A 28 6.04 10.55 -23.69
CA LEU A 28 7.06 9.52 -23.50
C LEU A 28 7.37 8.91 -24.86
N ASP A 29 8.60 9.11 -25.32
CA ASP A 29 9.08 8.52 -26.56
C ASP A 29 9.87 7.25 -26.25
N LEU A 30 9.21 6.10 -26.44
CA LEU A 30 9.81 4.78 -26.21
C LEU A 30 10.83 4.38 -27.28
N THR A 31 11.01 5.18 -28.34
CA THR A 31 12.07 4.94 -29.33
C THR A 31 13.44 5.44 -28.87
N ARG A 32 13.48 6.34 -27.87
CA ARG A 32 14.71 6.84 -27.25
C ARG A 32 15.34 5.80 -26.32
N GLU A 33 16.63 5.96 -26.03
CA GLU A 33 17.30 5.12 -25.04
C GLU A 33 16.57 5.18 -23.68
N PRO A 34 16.30 4.02 -23.05
CA PRO A 34 15.65 3.95 -21.74
C PRO A 34 16.33 4.79 -20.66
N SER A 35 17.66 4.84 -20.68
CA SER A 35 18.49 5.61 -19.76
C SER A 35 18.22 7.11 -19.85
N ASP A 36 18.06 7.65 -21.06
CA ASP A 36 17.74 9.06 -21.27
C ASP A 36 16.33 9.40 -20.82
N ASN A 37 15.35 8.54 -21.14
CA ASN A 37 13.99 8.67 -20.65
C ASN A 37 13.94 8.67 -19.12
N LEU A 38 14.63 7.71 -18.49
CA LEU A 38 14.68 7.60 -17.04
C LEU A 38 15.39 8.81 -16.40
N ARG A 39 16.50 9.28 -16.98
CA ARG A 39 17.22 10.46 -16.52
C ARG A 39 16.32 11.69 -16.52
N GLU A 40 15.61 11.94 -17.62
CA GLU A 40 14.69 13.07 -17.74
C GLU A 40 13.56 12.99 -16.69
N ILE A 41 12.97 11.81 -16.53
CA ILE A 41 11.92 11.57 -15.54
C ILE A 41 12.44 11.85 -14.12
N LEU A 42 13.56 11.25 -13.72
CA LEU A 42 14.08 11.39 -12.36
C LEU A 42 14.50 12.83 -12.05
N GLN A 43 15.12 13.53 -13.00
CA GLN A 43 15.48 14.94 -12.84
C GLN A 43 14.26 15.82 -12.60
N ASN A 44 13.19 15.65 -13.38
CA ASN A 44 11.98 16.46 -13.24
C ASN A 44 11.20 16.14 -11.96
N VAL A 45 11.21 14.88 -11.51
CA VAL A 45 10.61 14.47 -10.24
C VAL A 45 11.38 15.03 -9.04
N ALA A 46 12.72 15.01 -9.09
CA ALA A 46 13.59 15.45 -8.00
C ALA A 46 13.71 16.98 -7.85
N ARG A 47 13.41 17.75 -8.91
CA ARG A 47 13.48 19.22 -8.86
C ARG A 47 12.50 19.81 -7.86
N LEU A 48 13.00 20.62 -6.93
CA LEU A 48 12.16 21.31 -5.93
C LEU A 48 11.30 22.42 -6.55
N GLN A 49 11.87 23.19 -7.48
CA GLN A 49 11.23 24.35 -8.13
C GLN A 49 11.28 24.22 -9.66
N GLY A 50 10.42 24.98 -10.35
CA GLY A 50 10.42 25.07 -11.82
C GLY A 50 9.72 23.93 -12.55
N VAL A 51 9.13 22.96 -11.83
CA VAL A 51 8.29 21.89 -12.41
C VAL A 51 6.97 21.83 -11.66
N SER A 52 5.85 21.96 -12.38
CA SER A 52 4.51 21.90 -11.80
C SER A 52 4.19 20.50 -11.25
N ASN A 53 3.29 20.42 -10.27
CA ASN A 53 2.86 19.13 -9.71
C ASN A 53 2.19 18.23 -10.76
N MET A 54 1.46 18.81 -11.71
CA MET A 54 0.87 18.07 -12.83
C MET A 54 1.93 17.43 -13.73
N ARG A 55 3.01 18.16 -14.06
CA ARG A 55 4.12 17.60 -14.84
C ARG A 55 4.87 16.52 -14.06
N LYS A 56 5.12 16.72 -12.76
CA LYS A 56 5.72 15.68 -11.89
C LYS A 56 4.88 14.40 -11.88
N LEU A 57 3.56 14.54 -11.78
CA LEU A 57 2.63 13.42 -11.90
C LEU A 57 2.74 12.71 -13.27
N GLY A 58 2.80 13.48 -14.36
CA GLY A 58 3.03 12.97 -15.72
C GLY A 58 4.33 12.17 -15.83
N HIS A 59 5.45 12.69 -15.31
CA HIS A 59 6.74 11.99 -15.28
C HIS A 59 6.67 10.69 -14.43
N LEU A 60 6.01 10.70 -13.28
CA LEU A 60 5.81 9.49 -12.46
C LEU A 60 4.92 8.44 -13.16
N ASN A 61 3.93 8.88 -13.93
CA ASN A 61 3.15 7.98 -14.78
C ASN A 61 4.01 7.37 -15.88
N ASN A 62 4.84 8.17 -16.54
CA ASN A 62 5.78 7.71 -17.56
C ASN A 62 6.84 6.76 -17.00
N PHE A 63 7.33 6.99 -15.77
CA PHE A 63 8.20 6.05 -15.06
C PHE A 63 7.57 4.64 -14.99
N THR A 64 6.31 4.56 -14.56
CA THR A 64 5.61 3.26 -14.48
C THR A 64 5.39 2.62 -15.84
N LYS A 65 5.15 3.42 -16.90
CA LYS A 65 5.04 2.90 -18.27
C LYS A 65 6.37 2.35 -18.78
N LEU A 66 7.45 3.10 -18.57
CA LEU A 66 8.82 2.73 -18.97
C LEU A 66 9.28 1.42 -18.31
N LEU A 67 9.05 1.27 -17.00
CA LEU A 67 9.37 0.03 -16.28
C LEU A 67 8.60 -1.19 -16.80
N CYS A 68 7.33 -1.00 -17.17
CA CYS A 68 6.51 -2.09 -17.72
C CYS A 68 6.98 -2.53 -19.12
N ASP A 69 7.52 -1.61 -19.91
CA ASP A 69 7.94 -1.86 -21.29
C ASP A 69 9.32 -2.54 -21.35
N ILE A 70 10.31 -1.98 -20.65
CA ILE A 70 11.72 -2.40 -20.77
C ILE A 70 12.12 -3.44 -19.71
N GLY A 71 11.35 -3.50 -18.62
CA GLY A 71 11.66 -4.32 -17.44
C GLY A 71 12.50 -3.58 -16.41
N HIS A 72 13.07 -4.35 -15.46
CA HIS A 72 13.60 -3.79 -14.21
C HIS A 72 15.12 -3.84 -14.09
N SER A 73 15.88 -4.28 -15.10
CA SER A 73 17.36 -4.44 -14.97
C SER A 73 18.10 -3.10 -14.92
N GLU A 74 19.04 -2.95 -13.98
CA GLU A 74 19.92 -1.77 -13.88
C GLU A 74 20.71 -1.50 -15.18
N GLU A 75 21.15 -2.55 -15.88
CA GLU A 75 21.85 -2.44 -17.17
C GLU A 75 20.98 -1.77 -18.24
N LYS A 76 19.70 -2.16 -18.29
CA LYS A 76 18.74 -1.59 -19.25
C LYS A 76 18.32 -0.17 -18.87
N LEU A 77 18.18 0.09 -17.57
CA LEU A 77 17.78 1.39 -17.05
C LEU A 77 18.95 2.40 -17.07
N GLY A 78 20.20 1.93 -17.07
CA GLY A 78 21.39 2.77 -17.04
C GLY A 78 21.63 3.49 -15.70
N PHE A 79 20.97 3.05 -14.63
CA PHE A 79 21.07 3.62 -13.28
C PHE A 79 20.95 2.53 -12.22
N ASN A 80 21.61 2.75 -11.09
CA ASN A 80 21.48 1.89 -9.91
C ASN A 80 20.14 2.13 -9.22
N TYR A 81 19.59 1.10 -8.59
CA TYR A 81 18.32 1.22 -7.89
C TYR A 81 18.36 2.26 -6.77
N GLU A 82 19.49 2.41 -6.07
CA GLU A 82 19.65 3.41 -5.00
C GLU A 82 19.34 4.82 -5.49
N ASP A 83 19.87 5.22 -6.65
CA ASP A 83 19.66 6.56 -7.22
C ASP A 83 18.19 6.75 -7.61
N ILE A 84 17.59 5.72 -8.22
CA ILE A 84 16.16 5.72 -8.58
C ILE A 84 15.30 5.91 -7.32
N ILE A 85 15.59 5.15 -6.25
CA ILE A 85 14.86 5.21 -4.97
C ILE A 85 15.03 6.58 -4.31
N ILE A 86 16.24 7.16 -4.33
CA ILE A 86 16.51 8.49 -3.78
C ILE A 86 15.70 9.57 -4.51
N CYS A 87 15.53 9.47 -5.83
CA CYS A 87 14.68 10.41 -6.56
C CYS A 87 13.19 10.17 -6.29
N LEU A 88 12.73 8.93 -6.29
CA LEU A 88 11.31 8.60 -6.06
C LEU A 88 10.83 8.96 -4.65
N ARG A 89 11.66 8.81 -3.62
CA ARG A 89 11.26 9.15 -2.24
C ARG A 89 10.96 10.64 -2.07
N LEU A 90 11.55 11.52 -2.90
CA LEU A 90 11.25 12.95 -2.88
C LEU A 90 9.81 13.24 -3.32
N ALA A 91 9.23 12.41 -4.18
CA ALA A 91 7.82 12.53 -4.56
C ALA A 91 6.88 12.32 -3.36
N LEU A 92 7.28 11.51 -2.36
CA LEU A 92 6.52 11.28 -1.12
C LEU A 92 6.53 12.48 -0.17
N LEU A 93 7.45 13.42 -0.37
CA LEU A 93 7.55 14.66 0.39
C LEU A 93 6.80 15.83 -0.27
N ASN A 94 6.25 15.64 -1.47
CA ASN A 94 5.54 16.70 -2.17
C ASN A 94 4.22 17.05 -1.46
N GLU A 95 3.83 18.33 -1.46
CA GLU A 95 2.57 18.81 -0.88
C GLU A 95 1.31 18.30 -1.61
N ALA A 96 1.41 18.02 -2.91
CA ALA A 96 0.31 17.47 -3.69
C ALA A 96 0.13 15.96 -3.45
N LYS A 97 -1.05 15.59 -2.93
CA LYS A 97 -1.44 14.20 -2.66
C LYS A 97 -1.42 13.32 -3.92
N GLU A 98 -1.69 13.89 -5.08
CA GLU A 98 -1.66 13.22 -6.38
C GLU A 98 -0.24 12.78 -6.75
N VAL A 99 0.75 13.65 -6.49
CA VAL A 99 2.18 13.36 -6.72
C VAL A 99 2.65 12.28 -5.73
N ARG A 100 2.28 12.38 -4.45
CA ARG A 100 2.60 11.35 -3.44
C ARG A 100 2.00 9.99 -3.82
N ALA A 101 0.73 9.96 -4.23
CA ALA A 101 0.07 8.74 -4.69
C ALA A 101 0.78 8.10 -5.89
N ALA A 102 1.21 8.92 -6.86
CA ALA A 102 1.96 8.44 -8.01
C ALA A 102 3.36 7.95 -7.65
N GLY A 103 4.03 8.60 -6.68
CA GLY A 103 5.32 8.15 -6.13
C GLY A 103 5.21 6.79 -5.43
N LEU A 104 4.19 6.59 -4.60
CA LEU A 104 3.88 5.30 -3.96
C LEU A 104 3.61 4.21 -4.99
N ARG A 105 2.86 4.56 -6.06
CA ARG A 105 2.63 3.64 -7.18
C ARG A 105 3.94 3.29 -7.89
N ALA A 106 4.77 4.28 -8.21
CA ALA A 106 6.07 4.07 -8.85
C ALA A 106 6.97 3.13 -8.02
N LEU A 107 7.09 3.36 -6.72
CA LEU A 107 7.83 2.47 -5.80
C LEU A 107 7.28 1.04 -5.81
N ARG A 108 5.95 0.87 -5.86
CA ARG A 108 5.33 -0.46 -5.94
C ARG A 108 5.71 -1.22 -7.22
N TYR A 109 5.82 -0.52 -8.34
CA TYR A 109 6.28 -1.12 -9.60
C TYR A 109 7.80 -1.37 -9.58
N LEU A 110 8.59 -0.60 -8.84
CA LEU A 110 10.03 -0.83 -8.73
C LEU A 110 10.36 -2.08 -7.91
N ILE A 111 9.67 -2.31 -6.79
CA ILE A 111 9.96 -3.42 -5.88
C ILE A 111 9.46 -4.75 -6.46
N GLN A 112 10.35 -5.51 -7.10
CA GLN A 112 10.04 -6.83 -7.65
C GLN A 112 10.61 -7.99 -6.83
N ASP A 113 11.70 -7.77 -6.12
CA ASP A 113 12.41 -8.80 -5.36
C ASP A 113 12.93 -8.28 -4.00
N SER A 114 13.47 -9.20 -3.22
CA SER A 114 13.99 -8.91 -1.88
C SER A 114 15.22 -8.00 -1.89
N SER A 115 16.02 -7.97 -2.96
CA SER A 115 17.22 -7.11 -3.07
C SER A 115 16.81 -5.65 -3.19
N ILE A 116 15.85 -5.35 -4.08
CA ILE A 116 15.31 -3.99 -4.23
C ILE A 116 14.61 -3.56 -2.95
N LEU A 117 13.81 -4.43 -2.33
CA LEU A 117 13.17 -4.12 -1.05
C LEU A 117 14.19 -3.77 0.04
N GLN A 118 15.29 -4.52 0.17
CA GLN A 118 16.36 -4.21 1.12
C GLN A 118 16.99 -2.85 0.88
N LYS A 119 17.22 -2.46 -0.38
CA LYS A 119 17.74 -1.13 -0.73
C LYS A 119 16.76 -0.02 -0.32
N VAL A 120 15.46 -0.21 -0.57
CA VAL A 120 14.39 0.72 -0.14
C VAL A 120 14.40 0.90 1.38
N LEU A 121 14.51 -0.19 2.14
CA LEU A 121 14.56 -0.17 3.61
C LEU A 121 15.87 0.41 4.16
N LYS A 122 17.00 0.15 3.50
CA LYS A 122 18.31 0.73 3.83
C LYS A 122 18.28 2.25 3.73
N LEU A 123 17.58 2.78 2.73
CA LEU A 123 17.39 4.22 2.49
C LEU A 123 16.28 4.86 3.34
N LYS A 124 15.71 4.11 4.30
CA LYS A 124 14.71 4.58 5.28
C LYS A 124 13.42 5.14 4.67
N VAL A 125 13.04 4.62 3.50
CA VAL A 125 11.81 5.06 2.81
C VAL A 125 10.55 4.59 3.55
N ASP A 126 10.66 3.57 4.40
CA ASP A 126 9.59 3.05 5.26
C ASP A 126 8.97 4.12 6.17
N TYR A 127 9.75 5.09 6.67
CA TYR A 127 9.22 6.22 7.44
C TYR A 127 8.29 7.12 6.61
N LEU A 128 8.61 7.33 5.34
CA LEU A 128 7.78 8.13 4.44
C LEU A 128 6.50 7.38 4.06
N ILE A 129 6.60 6.05 3.88
CA ILE A 129 5.44 5.20 3.63
C ILE A 129 4.49 5.21 4.84
N ALA A 130 5.01 5.05 6.05
CA ALA A 130 4.22 5.13 7.29
C ALA A 130 3.50 6.49 7.41
N ARG A 131 4.21 7.60 7.16
CA ARG A 131 3.62 8.95 7.13
C ARG A 131 2.45 9.06 6.13
N CYS A 132 2.59 8.47 4.94
CA CYS A 132 1.54 8.47 3.92
C CYS A 132 0.31 7.62 4.30
N ILE A 133 0.41 6.73 5.30
CA ILE A 133 -0.70 5.91 5.79
C ILE A 133 -1.45 6.63 6.92
N ASP A 134 -0.72 7.22 7.88
CA ASP A 134 -1.29 7.80 9.11
C ASP A 134 -2.00 9.14 8.88
N ILE A 135 -1.49 9.98 7.97
CA ILE A 135 -2.03 11.33 7.80
C ILE A 135 -3.34 11.29 6.99
N GLN A 136 -4.47 11.50 7.68
CA GLN A 136 -5.79 11.66 7.07
C GLN A 136 -6.06 13.13 6.68
N GLN A 137 -5.81 13.47 5.41
CA GLN A 137 -5.98 14.83 4.86
C GLN A 137 -6.70 14.81 3.50
N SER A 138 -7.92 14.26 3.44
CA SER A 138 -8.68 14.14 2.17
C SER A 138 -7.88 13.45 1.05
N ASN A 139 -7.08 12.45 1.44
CA ASN A 139 -6.05 11.80 0.62
C ASN A 139 -6.27 10.27 0.51
N GLU A 140 -7.53 9.84 0.44
CA GLU A 140 -7.94 8.43 0.32
C GLU A 140 -7.20 7.67 -0.79
N VAL A 141 -6.96 8.31 -1.94
CA VAL A 141 -6.25 7.70 -3.08
C VAL A 141 -4.77 7.45 -2.76
N GLU A 142 -4.12 8.41 -2.11
CA GLU A 142 -2.73 8.29 -1.63
C GLU A 142 -2.61 7.12 -0.64
N ARG A 143 -3.44 7.12 0.39
CA ARG A 143 -3.49 6.06 1.41
C ARG A 143 -3.75 4.69 0.77
N THR A 144 -4.64 4.61 -0.22
CA THR A 144 -4.88 3.39 -0.99
C THR A 144 -3.62 2.90 -1.73
N GLN A 145 -2.83 3.80 -2.34
CA GLN A 145 -1.57 3.40 -2.97
C GLN A 145 -0.53 2.94 -1.95
N ALA A 146 -0.48 3.57 -0.77
CA ALA A 146 0.41 3.16 0.32
C ALA A 146 0.07 1.74 0.79
N LEU A 147 -1.21 1.44 1.09
CA LEU A 147 -1.63 0.10 1.51
C LEU A 147 -1.36 -0.96 0.43
N ARG A 148 -1.51 -0.62 -0.86
CA ARG A 148 -1.13 -1.53 -1.97
C ARG A 148 0.37 -1.77 -2.06
N LEU A 149 1.18 -0.73 -1.83
CA LEU A 149 2.64 -0.85 -1.78
C LEU A 149 3.05 -1.75 -0.60
N VAL A 150 2.45 -1.53 0.57
CA VAL A 150 2.67 -2.35 1.76
C VAL A 150 2.35 -3.82 1.52
N ARG A 151 1.20 -4.15 0.91
CA ARG A 151 0.88 -5.55 0.54
C ARG A 151 1.90 -6.14 -0.41
N LYS A 152 2.39 -5.37 -1.40
CA LYS A 152 3.47 -5.82 -2.29
C LYS A 152 4.77 -6.10 -1.52
N MET A 153 5.13 -5.29 -0.52
CA MET A 153 6.29 -5.54 0.33
C MET A 153 6.15 -6.87 1.10
N ILE A 154 4.98 -7.14 1.66
CA ILE A 154 4.67 -8.43 2.33
C ILE A 154 4.83 -9.59 1.35
N THR A 155 4.22 -9.49 0.16
CA THR A 155 4.32 -10.53 -0.88
C THR A 155 5.76 -10.78 -1.34
N VAL A 156 6.58 -9.74 -1.40
CA VAL A 156 7.98 -9.84 -1.83
C VAL A 156 8.85 -10.47 -0.76
N ASN A 157 8.79 -9.96 0.48
CA ASN A 157 9.47 -10.57 1.61
C ASN A 157 8.92 -10.05 2.95
N ALA A 158 8.00 -10.79 3.56
CA ALA A 158 7.42 -10.46 4.86
C ALA A 158 8.43 -10.48 6.03
N SER A 159 9.53 -11.21 5.93
CA SER A 159 10.54 -11.28 7.01
C SER A 159 11.29 -9.96 7.21
N LEU A 160 11.36 -9.12 6.17
CA LEU A 160 12.01 -7.81 6.20
C LEU A 160 11.06 -6.68 6.57
N PHE A 161 9.81 -6.98 6.91
CA PHE A 161 8.78 -5.97 7.04
C PHE A 161 9.08 -4.97 8.19
N PRO A 162 9.09 -3.65 7.91
CA PRO A 162 9.59 -2.67 8.87
C PRO A 162 8.58 -2.35 9.97
N SER A 163 9.08 -2.23 11.22
CA SER A 163 8.25 -1.88 12.38
C SER A 163 7.55 -0.52 12.27
N SER A 164 8.11 0.43 11.50
CA SER A 164 7.51 1.75 11.26
C SER A 164 6.14 1.65 10.61
N VAL A 165 6.05 0.85 9.54
CA VAL A 165 4.79 0.59 8.83
C VAL A 165 3.87 -0.31 9.66
N THR A 166 4.41 -1.30 10.38
CA THR A 166 3.61 -2.12 11.31
C THR A 166 2.91 -1.24 12.35
N ASN A 167 3.63 -0.32 12.99
CA ASN A 167 3.07 0.59 13.99
C ASN A 167 2.00 1.51 13.40
N SER A 168 2.24 2.05 12.21
CA SER A 168 1.28 2.89 11.48
C SER A 168 -0.03 2.13 11.19
N LEU A 169 0.04 0.91 10.66
CA LEU A 169 -1.13 0.07 10.43
C LEU A 169 -1.90 -0.23 11.73
N ILE A 170 -1.18 -0.54 12.81
CA ILE A 170 -1.75 -0.84 14.12
C ILE A 170 -2.43 0.38 14.72
N ALA A 171 -1.84 1.57 14.60
CA ALA A 171 -2.42 2.82 15.06
C ALA A 171 -3.77 3.09 14.36
N VAL A 172 -3.79 3.01 13.02
CA VAL A 172 -5.03 3.13 12.23
C VAL A 172 -6.05 2.06 12.63
N GLY A 173 -5.60 0.84 12.91
CA GLY A 173 -6.45 -0.27 13.33
C GLY A 173 -7.06 -0.14 14.72
N ASN A 174 -6.37 0.52 15.67
CA ASN A 174 -6.84 0.71 17.03
C ASN A 174 -7.79 1.91 17.16
N ASP A 175 -7.38 3.08 16.68
CA ASP A 175 -8.09 4.33 16.98
C ASP A 175 -9.01 4.77 15.82
N GLY A 176 -8.79 4.23 14.62
CA GLY A 176 -9.49 4.67 13.42
C GLY A 176 -11.01 4.45 13.45
N LEU A 177 -11.54 3.52 14.25
CA LEU A 177 -13.00 3.36 14.39
C LEU A 177 -13.62 4.58 15.09
N GLN A 178 -12.96 5.11 16.11
CA GLN A 178 -13.39 6.32 16.83
C GLN A 178 -13.28 7.55 15.92
N GLU A 179 -12.22 7.61 15.12
CA GLU A 179 -11.98 8.69 14.15
C GLU A 179 -12.81 8.58 12.86
N ARG A 180 -13.64 7.53 12.74
CA ARG A 180 -14.44 7.22 11.53
C ARG A 180 -13.59 7.07 10.27
N ASP A 181 -12.36 6.56 10.42
CA ASP A 181 -11.45 6.27 9.34
C ASP A 181 -11.97 5.09 8.50
N ARG A 182 -12.04 5.29 7.19
CA ARG A 182 -12.53 4.30 6.22
C ARG A 182 -11.50 3.20 5.92
N MET A 183 -10.24 3.42 6.30
CA MET A 183 -9.13 2.50 6.03
C MET A 183 -8.93 1.44 7.12
N VAL A 184 -9.65 1.51 8.25
CA VAL A 184 -9.50 0.58 9.39
C VAL A 184 -9.53 -0.88 8.93
N ARG A 185 -10.60 -1.29 8.25
CA ARG A 185 -10.75 -2.69 7.79
C ARG A 185 -9.66 -3.12 6.83
N ALA A 186 -9.19 -2.21 5.97
CA ALA A 186 -8.10 -2.50 5.04
C ALA A 186 -6.77 -2.69 5.79
N CYS A 187 -6.50 -1.87 6.81
CA CYS A 187 -5.31 -1.99 7.65
C CYS A 187 -5.34 -3.28 8.49
N ILE A 188 -6.47 -3.60 9.13
CA ILE A 188 -6.63 -4.84 9.89
C ILE A 188 -6.43 -6.07 9.00
N ALA A 189 -7.00 -6.08 7.79
CA ALA A 189 -6.77 -7.18 6.85
C ALA A 189 -5.29 -7.37 6.51
N ILE A 190 -4.54 -6.28 6.34
CA ILE A 190 -3.09 -6.33 6.08
C ILE A 190 -2.32 -6.81 7.31
N ILE A 191 -2.73 -6.41 8.53
CA ILE A 191 -2.12 -6.91 9.77
C ILE A 191 -2.35 -8.43 9.88
N CYS A 192 -3.54 -8.93 9.56
CA CYS A 192 -3.80 -10.37 9.50
C CYS A 192 -2.92 -11.08 8.46
N GLU A 193 -2.83 -10.55 7.23
CA GLU A 193 -1.95 -11.09 6.17
C GLU A 193 -0.48 -11.15 6.61
N LEU A 194 0.01 -10.11 7.30
CA LEU A 194 1.35 -10.06 7.84
C LEU A 194 1.54 -11.06 8.99
N ALA A 195 0.58 -11.17 9.91
CA ALA A 195 0.67 -12.07 11.07
C ALA A 195 0.84 -13.54 10.65
N LEU A 196 0.26 -13.95 9.53
CA LEU A 196 0.42 -15.31 9.00
C LEU A 196 1.84 -15.60 8.49
N GLN A 197 2.58 -14.59 8.04
CA GLN A 197 3.90 -14.75 7.43
C GLN A 197 5.06 -14.31 8.34
N ASN A 198 4.82 -13.32 9.19
CA ASN A 198 5.77 -12.78 10.16
C ASN A 198 5.02 -12.42 11.47
N PRO A 199 4.61 -13.43 12.27
CA PRO A 199 3.88 -13.19 13.50
C PRO A 199 4.71 -12.44 14.55
N GLU A 200 6.04 -12.58 14.55
CA GLU A 200 6.93 -11.95 15.51
C GLU A 200 6.83 -10.43 15.48
N VAL A 201 6.96 -9.81 14.31
CA VAL A 201 6.88 -8.34 14.19
C VAL A 201 5.51 -7.81 14.59
N VAL A 202 4.44 -8.56 14.31
CA VAL A 202 3.07 -8.17 14.67
C VAL A 202 2.86 -8.29 16.18
N ALA A 203 3.26 -9.41 16.78
CA ALA A 203 3.12 -9.65 18.22
C ALA A 203 3.94 -8.66 19.05
N LEU A 204 5.20 -8.40 18.67
CA LEU A 204 6.09 -7.47 19.37
C LEU A 204 5.53 -6.03 19.41
N ARG A 205 4.73 -5.65 18.41
CA ARG A 205 4.10 -4.33 18.32
C ARG A 205 2.65 -4.30 18.82
N GLY A 206 2.16 -5.41 19.37
CA GLY A 206 0.81 -5.52 19.92
C GLY A 206 -0.31 -5.67 18.87
N GLY A 207 0.03 -6.01 17.63
CA GLY A 207 -0.95 -6.12 16.54
C GLY A 207 -1.94 -7.28 16.71
N LEU A 208 -1.57 -8.34 17.45
CA LEU A 208 -2.49 -9.43 17.78
C LEU A 208 -3.63 -8.95 18.68
N ASN A 209 -3.32 -8.11 19.67
CA ASN A 209 -4.33 -7.46 20.52
C ASN A 209 -5.24 -6.53 19.69
N THR A 210 -4.68 -5.81 18.71
CA THR A 210 -5.46 -4.99 17.78
C THR A 210 -6.45 -5.82 16.95
N ILE A 211 -6.05 -7.01 16.47
CA ILE A 211 -6.96 -7.94 15.81
C ILE A 211 -8.08 -8.36 16.77
N LEU A 212 -7.74 -8.81 17.98
CA LEU A 212 -8.70 -9.30 18.98
C LEU A 212 -9.73 -8.24 19.38
N LYS A 213 -9.30 -7.01 19.64
CA LYS A 213 -10.21 -5.87 19.90
C LYS A 213 -11.17 -5.64 18.73
N ASN A 214 -10.67 -5.68 17.50
CA ASN A 214 -11.50 -5.51 16.31
C ASN A 214 -12.48 -6.68 16.07
N VAL A 215 -12.22 -7.88 16.62
CA VAL A 215 -13.21 -8.97 16.62
C VAL A 215 -14.42 -8.59 17.45
N ILE A 216 -14.22 -8.01 18.64
CA ILE A 216 -15.28 -7.64 19.58
C ILE A 216 -16.21 -6.56 18.98
N ASP A 217 -15.62 -5.54 18.36
CA ASP A 217 -16.38 -4.41 17.81
C ASP A 217 -17.01 -4.71 16.43
N CYS A 218 -16.65 -5.83 15.79
CA CYS A 218 -17.12 -6.13 14.44
C CYS A 218 -18.44 -6.91 14.41
N GLN A 219 -19.50 -6.24 13.98
CA GLN A 219 -20.83 -6.83 13.78
C GLN A 219 -20.96 -7.70 12.50
N LEU A 220 -19.97 -7.67 11.60
CA LEU A 220 -20.02 -8.39 10.32
C LEU A 220 -19.43 -9.80 10.49
N SER A 221 -20.30 -10.81 10.52
CA SER A 221 -19.92 -12.21 10.83
C SER A 221 -18.72 -12.73 10.02
N ARG A 222 -18.71 -12.54 8.70
CA ARG A 222 -17.61 -13.02 7.83
C ARG A 222 -16.27 -12.34 8.12
N ILE A 223 -16.29 -11.06 8.50
CA ILE A 223 -15.06 -10.35 8.84
C ILE A 223 -14.57 -10.84 10.20
N ASN A 224 -15.47 -10.90 11.17
CA ASN A 224 -15.21 -11.41 12.51
C ASN A 224 -14.59 -12.83 12.45
N GLU A 225 -15.17 -13.72 11.65
CA GLU A 225 -14.66 -15.07 11.39
C GLU A 225 -13.24 -15.07 10.78
N ALA A 226 -12.96 -14.19 9.82
CA ALA A 226 -11.62 -14.08 9.23
C ALA A 226 -10.58 -13.57 10.23
N LEU A 227 -10.96 -12.62 11.10
CA LEU A 227 -10.09 -12.09 12.14
C LEU A 227 -9.75 -13.17 13.18
N ILE A 228 -10.75 -13.86 13.72
CA ILE A 228 -10.53 -14.91 14.72
C ILE A 228 -9.77 -16.10 14.13
N THR A 229 -10.02 -16.45 12.85
CA THR A 229 -9.29 -17.50 12.15
C THR A 229 -7.78 -17.24 12.12
N THR A 230 -7.36 -15.98 12.03
CA THR A 230 -5.92 -15.62 12.07
C THR A 230 -5.31 -15.99 13.42
N ILE A 231 -5.99 -15.67 14.53
CA ILE A 231 -5.52 -16.00 15.88
C ILE A 231 -5.50 -17.51 16.11
N LEU A 232 -6.56 -18.21 15.71
CA LEU A 232 -6.65 -19.67 15.82
C LEU A 232 -5.57 -20.37 14.99
N HIS A 233 -5.25 -19.84 13.81
CA HIS A 233 -4.15 -20.35 12.99
C HIS A 233 -2.80 -20.25 13.70
N LEU A 234 -2.50 -19.12 14.34
CA LEU A 234 -1.27 -18.94 15.10
C LEU A 234 -1.18 -19.91 16.29
N LEU A 235 -2.29 -20.16 16.98
CA LEU A 235 -2.36 -21.13 18.07
C LEU A 235 -2.22 -22.58 17.61
N ASN A 236 -2.58 -22.89 16.36
CA ASN A 236 -2.57 -24.27 15.87
C ASN A 236 -1.15 -24.86 15.81
N HIS A 237 -0.14 -24.08 15.42
CA HIS A 237 1.22 -24.57 15.20
C HIS A 237 2.19 -24.18 16.34
N PRO A 238 3.05 -25.09 16.86
CA PRO A 238 3.94 -24.80 17.99
C PRO A 238 4.87 -23.59 17.79
N LYS A 239 5.40 -23.43 16.57
CA LYS A 239 6.30 -22.30 16.22
C LYS A 239 5.64 -20.92 16.31
N THR A 240 4.32 -20.87 16.15
CA THR A 240 3.55 -19.62 16.14
C THR A 240 2.77 -19.41 17.44
N ARG A 241 2.43 -20.50 18.14
CA ARG A 241 1.69 -20.47 19.41
C ARG A 241 2.39 -19.63 20.48
N GLN A 242 3.73 -19.63 20.49
CA GLN A 242 4.53 -18.83 21.43
C GLN A 242 4.27 -17.31 21.36
N TYR A 243 3.70 -16.81 20.26
CA TYR A 243 3.39 -15.39 20.09
C TYR A 243 2.02 -14.99 20.63
N VAL A 244 1.14 -15.96 20.94
CA VAL A 244 -0.20 -15.70 21.50
C VAL A 244 -0.18 -16.06 22.97
N ARG A 245 -0.53 -15.12 23.85
CA ARG A 245 -0.58 -15.38 25.30
C ARG A 245 -1.92 -16.00 25.66
N ALA A 246 -1.93 -17.32 25.85
CA ALA A 246 -3.14 -18.13 26.05
C ALA A 246 -4.08 -17.60 27.15
N ASP A 247 -3.52 -17.11 28.26
CA ASP A 247 -4.30 -16.83 29.49
C ASP A 247 -4.80 -15.39 29.60
N VAL A 248 -4.49 -14.50 28.64
CA VAL A 248 -4.87 -13.07 28.73
C VAL A 248 -5.50 -12.56 27.43
N GLU A 249 -5.06 -13.07 26.28
CA GLU A 249 -5.49 -12.53 24.99
C GLU A 249 -6.81 -13.14 24.50
N LEU A 250 -7.07 -14.42 24.78
CA LEU A 250 -8.30 -15.11 24.36
C LEU A 250 -9.44 -14.99 25.38
N GLU A 251 -9.12 -14.86 26.67
CA GLU A 251 -10.12 -14.68 27.74
C GLU A 251 -10.86 -13.33 27.64
N ASN A 252 -10.33 -12.37 26.88
CA ASN A 252 -11.04 -11.12 26.56
C ASN A 252 -12.38 -11.35 25.85
N PHE A 253 -12.59 -12.51 25.20
CA PHE A 253 -13.90 -12.86 24.65
C PHE A 253 -14.88 -13.32 25.72
N SER A 254 -14.41 -14.01 26.76
CA SER A 254 -15.25 -14.43 27.89
C SER A 254 -15.64 -13.28 28.81
N THR A 255 -14.88 -12.18 28.86
CA THR A 255 -15.23 -11.01 29.68
C THR A 255 -16.47 -10.24 29.21
N LEU A 256 -17.04 -10.58 28.05
CA LEU A 256 -18.29 -10.00 27.53
C LEU A 256 -19.55 -10.76 27.96
N TYR A 257 -19.38 -11.93 28.60
CA TYR A 257 -20.44 -12.77 29.15
C TYR A 257 -20.42 -12.74 30.67
#